data_AF-A0A2J6XD97-F1
#
_entry.id   AF-A0A2J6XD97-F1
#
_cell.length_a   1.000
_cell.length_b   1.000
_cell.length_c   1.000
_cell.angle_alpha   90.00
_cell.angle_beta   90.00
_cell.angle_gamma   90.00
#
_symmetry.space_group_name_H-M   'P 1'
#
loop_
_entity.id
_entity.type
_entity.pdbx_description
1 polymer ?
#
loop_
_entity_poly.entity_id
_entity_poly.type
_entity_poly.pdbx_seq_one_letter_code
_entity_poly.pdbx_strand_id
1 'polypeptide(L)'
;MTEPSGHCPYLGLKQNQAIRFASPTPEHRCYAAGQAQEIPQVEPDYQVRYCLSASHVRCPLYMGMPFPTTSTSAVPSMTTSPAAVAPSVTTEASGLQAWLADLNPRDQLIYSSLLIVLLVVLIGYAFGG
;
A
#
# COMPACT_ATOMS: atom_id res chain seq x y z
N MET A 1 22.24 24.17 -4.81
CA MET A 1 21.67 23.98 -3.46
C MET A 1 21.37 22.50 -3.31
N THR A 2 22.33 21.74 -2.78
CA THR A 2 22.23 20.29 -2.64
C THR A 2 21.87 20.03 -1.19
N GLU A 3 20.59 19.99 -0.88
CA GLU A 3 20.16 19.66 0.48
C GLU A 3 20.56 18.19 0.73
N PRO A 4 21.38 17.90 1.76
CA PRO A 4 21.79 16.54 2.09
C PRO A 4 20.65 15.83 2.85
N SER A 5 19.44 15.95 2.34
CA SER A 5 18.33 15.11 2.78
C SER A 5 18.63 13.74 2.19
N GLY A 6 19.00 12.77 3.03
CA GLY A 6 19.21 11.38 2.63
C GLY A 6 17.89 10.73 2.19
N HIS A 7 17.21 11.30 1.19
CA HIS A 7 15.92 10.94 0.63
C HIS A 7 16.01 11.20 -0.88
N CYS A 8 15.19 10.50 -1.68
CA CYS A 8 15.25 10.64 -3.12
C CYS A 8 14.73 12.01 -3.59
N PRO A 9 15.46 12.75 -4.45
CA PRO A 9 15.00 14.04 -4.99
C PRO A 9 13.84 13.89 -6.00
N TYR A 10 13.67 12.69 -6.56
CA TYR A 10 12.60 12.39 -7.51
C TYR A 10 11.38 11.74 -6.84
N LEU A 11 11.33 11.72 -5.51
CA LEU A 11 10.16 11.25 -4.77
C LEU A 11 9.18 12.41 -4.60
N GLY A 12 7.96 12.24 -5.10
CA GLY A 12 6.88 13.20 -4.91
C GLY A 12 5.57 12.49 -4.60
N LEU A 13 4.51 13.26 -4.40
CA LEU A 13 3.15 12.76 -4.24
C LEU A 13 2.40 12.78 -5.57
N LYS A 14 1.46 11.84 -5.75
CA LYS A 14 0.58 11.79 -6.94
C LYS A 14 -0.11 13.13 -7.22
N GLN A 15 -0.54 13.82 -6.17
CA GLN A 15 -1.22 15.12 -6.26
C GLN A 15 -0.26 16.30 -6.48
N ASN A 16 0.98 16.20 -5.99
CA ASN A 16 1.95 17.27 -6.07
C ASN A 16 3.38 16.72 -5.97
N GLN A 17 4.14 16.88 -7.06
CA GLN A 17 5.52 16.42 -7.18
C GLN A 17 6.50 17.12 -6.24
N ALA A 18 6.17 18.33 -5.77
CA ALA A 18 7.08 19.15 -4.96
C ALA A 18 7.06 18.79 -3.47
N ILE A 19 6.09 17.98 -3.03
CA ILE A 19 5.93 17.56 -1.64
C ILE A 19 6.09 16.05 -1.50
N ARG A 20 6.51 15.64 -0.30
CA ARG A 20 6.74 14.25 0.11
C ARG A 20 6.34 14.08 1.56
N PHE A 21 5.86 12.90 1.93
CA PHE A 21 5.67 12.54 3.33
C PHE A 21 6.93 11.88 3.88
N ALA A 22 7.20 12.07 5.18
CA ALA A 22 8.31 11.42 5.86
C ALA A 22 8.04 9.93 6.17
N SER A 23 6.78 9.49 6.05
CA SER A 23 6.34 8.13 6.25
C SER A 23 6.03 7.42 4.92
N PRO A 24 6.18 6.08 4.84
CA PRO A 24 5.80 5.33 3.65
C PRO A 24 4.28 5.45 3.44
N THR A 25 3.88 5.88 2.24
CA THR A 25 2.47 6.06 1.87
C THR A 25 2.23 5.56 0.45
N PRO A 26 1.01 5.09 0.14
CA PRO A 26 0.66 4.67 -1.22
C PRO A 26 0.56 5.82 -2.22
N GLU A 27 0.53 7.07 -1.72
CA GLU A 27 0.47 8.27 -2.54
C GLU A 27 1.83 8.67 -3.14
N HIS A 28 2.92 8.08 -2.65
CA HIS A 28 4.25 8.34 -3.19
C HIS A 28 4.42 7.81 -4.62
N ARG A 29 4.95 8.67 -5.49
CA ARG A 29 5.26 8.39 -6.89
C ARG A 29 6.72 8.71 -7.16
N CYS A 30 7.34 7.92 -8.02
CA CYS A 30 8.70 8.14 -8.49
C CYS A 30 8.67 8.94 -9.79
N TYR A 31 9.40 10.05 -9.85
CA TYR A 31 9.51 10.94 -11.01
C TYR A 31 10.87 10.84 -11.71
N ALA A 32 11.66 9.78 -11.46
CA ALA A 32 12.99 9.62 -12.04
C ALA A 32 12.96 9.53 -13.58
N ALA A 33 11.89 8.96 -14.16
CA ALA A 33 11.65 8.90 -15.59
C ALA A 33 10.91 10.14 -16.16
N GLY A 34 10.70 11.17 -15.34
CA GLY A 34 9.92 12.37 -15.71
C GLY A 34 8.40 12.18 -15.75
N GLN A 35 7.90 10.98 -15.49
CA GLN A 35 6.48 10.66 -15.34
C GLN A 35 6.23 10.03 -13.96
N ALA A 36 5.00 10.13 -13.46
CA ALA A 36 4.61 9.59 -12.16
C ALA A 36 4.55 8.05 -12.20
N GLN A 37 5.65 7.40 -11.85
CA GLN A 37 5.73 5.94 -11.76
C GLN A 37 5.17 5.46 -10.40
N GLU A 38 4.40 4.37 -10.43
CA GLU A 38 3.98 3.66 -9.23
C GLU A 38 5.18 3.03 -8.52
N ILE A 39 5.25 3.23 -7.20
CA ILE A 39 6.24 2.56 -6.36
C ILE A 39 5.60 1.26 -5.86
N PRO A 40 6.24 0.10 -6.04
CA PRO A 40 5.73 -1.18 -5.54
C PRO A 40 5.38 -1.07 -4.05
N GLN A 41 4.11 -1.28 -3.72
CA GLN A 41 3.62 -1.37 -2.33
C GLN A 41 3.83 -2.77 -1.73
N VAL A 42 4.31 -3.71 -2.56
CA VAL A 42 4.45 -5.14 -2.22
C VAL A 42 5.30 -5.34 -0.97
N GLU A 43 6.23 -4.43 -0.71
CA GLU A 43 6.98 -4.38 0.53
C GLU A 43 6.93 -2.95 1.11
N PRO A 44 6.27 -2.71 2.25
CA PRO A 44 6.21 -1.36 2.86
C PRO A 44 7.62 -0.83 3.21
N ASP A 45 8.59 -1.73 3.39
CA ASP A 45 10.00 -1.41 3.60
C ASP A 45 10.71 -0.87 2.35
N TYR A 46 10.17 -1.06 1.14
CA TYR A 46 10.84 -0.59 -0.08
C TYR A 46 10.96 0.94 -0.11
N GLN A 47 9.88 1.64 0.24
CA GLN A 47 9.90 3.10 0.30
C GLN A 47 10.85 3.61 1.39
N VAL A 48 10.89 2.96 2.55
CA VAL A 48 11.77 3.34 3.66
C VAL A 48 13.24 3.10 3.28
N ARG A 49 13.55 1.94 2.71
CA ARG A 49 14.91 1.51 2.34
C ARG A 49 15.49 2.20 1.13
N TYR A 50 14.68 2.77 0.25
CA TYR A 50 15.19 3.43 -0.95
C TYR A 50 14.70 4.87 -1.06
N CYS A 51 13.40 5.11 -1.07
CA CYS A 51 12.83 6.42 -1.35
C CYS A 51 13.08 7.44 -0.21
N LEU A 52 13.00 6.99 1.04
CA LEU A 52 13.13 7.81 2.25
C LEU A 52 14.52 7.68 2.92
N SER A 53 15.50 7.14 2.20
CA SER A 53 16.85 6.95 2.71
C SER A 53 17.92 7.30 1.67
N ALA A 54 19.16 7.42 2.14
CA ALA A 54 20.31 7.76 1.30
C ALA A 54 20.61 6.68 0.24
N SER A 55 20.02 5.49 0.38
CA SER A 55 20.11 4.38 -0.57
C SER A 55 19.27 4.57 -1.84
N HIS A 56 18.59 5.70 -2.03
CA HIS A 56 17.87 6.01 -3.26
C HIS A 56 18.75 5.90 -4.52
N VAL A 57 20.05 6.14 -4.42
CA VAL A 57 21.00 5.99 -5.54
C VAL A 57 21.14 4.55 -6.04
N ARG A 58 20.77 3.55 -5.22
CA ARG A 58 20.75 2.12 -5.57
C ARG A 58 19.34 1.63 -5.94
N CYS A 59 18.35 2.53 -5.98
CA CYS A 59 16.99 2.17 -6.32
C CYS A 59 16.90 1.77 -7.80
N PRO A 60 16.33 0.60 -8.14
CA PRO A 60 16.15 0.19 -9.54
C PRO A 60 15.36 1.22 -10.36
N LEU A 61 14.32 1.82 -9.76
CA LEU A 61 13.51 2.86 -10.42
C LEU A 61 14.29 4.15 -10.67
N TYR A 62 15.23 4.49 -9.78
CA TYR A 62 16.14 5.63 -9.96
C TYR A 62 17.16 5.36 -11.07
N MET A 63 17.62 4.11 -11.17
CA MET A 63 18.55 3.65 -12.21
C MET A 63 17.87 3.39 -13.57
N GLY A 64 16.55 3.60 -13.68
CA GLY A 64 15.81 3.41 -14.92
C GLY A 64 15.50 1.95 -15.26
N MET A 65 15.56 1.03 -14.28
CA MET A 65 15.03 -0.33 -14.45
C MET A 65 13.52 -0.31 -14.21
N PRO A 66 12.69 -0.54 -15.25
CA PRO A 66 11.25 -0.69 -15.05
C PRO A 66 11.01 -2.01 -14.30
N PHE A 67 10.40 -1.92 -13.12
CA PHE A 67 9.71 -3.08 -12.57
C PHE A 67 8.52 -3.41 -13.48
N PRO A 68 8.14 -4.69 -13.64
CA PRO A 68 6.90 -5.04 -14.30
C PRO A 68 5.77 -4.38 -13.51
N THR A 69 5.29 -3.25 -14.01
CA THR A 69 4.06 -2.62 -13.55
C THR A 69 2.96 -3.60 -13.92
N THR A 70 2.62 -4.51 -13.00
CA THR A 70 1.32 -5.17 -12.95
C THR A 70 0.28 -4.12 -12.55
N SER A 71 0.15 -3.10 -13.38
CA SER A 71 -0.92 -2.12 -13.39
C SER A 71 -1.56 -2.25 -14.77
N THR A 72 -2.06 -3.46 -15.06
CA THR A 72 -2.99 -3.72 -16.14
C THR A 72 -4.34 -3.15 -15.71
N SER A 73 -4.46 -1.85 -15.82
CA SER A 73 -5.70 -1.17 -16.19
C SER A 73 -5.38 -0.60 -17.58
N ALA A 74 -6.00 -0.99 -18.68
CA ALA A 74 -7.31 -1.54 -18.90
C ALA A 74 -7.30 -2.43 -20.15
N VAL A 75 -8.18 -3.43 -20.09
CA VAL A 75 -8.66 -4.29 -21.17
C VAL A 75 -8.86 -3.52 -22.48
N PRO A 76 -8.25 -3.93 -23.62
CA PRO A 76 -8.81 -3.58 -24.91
C PRO A 76 -10.14 -4.32 -25.06
N SER A 77 -11.24 -3.58 -25.06
CA SER A 77 -12.57 -4.09 -25.42
C SER A 77 -12.52 -4.76 -26.79
N MET A 78 -12.56 -6.09 -26.84
CA MET A 78 -12.98 -6.83 -28.03
C MET A 78 -13.76 -8.09 -27.61
N THR A 79 -15.08 -8.02 -27.80
CA THR A 79 -15.85 -9.00 -28.58
C THR A 79 -15.95 -10.47 -28.05
N THR A 80 -17.10 -10.75 -27.41
CA THR A 80 -18.00 -11.91 -27.67
C THR A 80 -17.69 -13.29 -27.07
N SER A 81 -18.52 -13.73 -26.11
CA SER A 81 -19.47 -14.88 -26.17
C SER A 81 -19.60 -15.64 -24.82
N PRO A 82 -20.79 -16.17 -24.46
CA PRO A 82 -21.15 -16.54 -23.09
C PRO A 82 -21.06 -18.05 -22.81
N ALA A 83 -21.36 -18.40 -21.55
CA ALA A 83 -21.54 -19.73 -20.97
C ALA A 83 -20.28 -20.33 -20.33
N ALA A 84 -20.24 -20.33 -18.99
CA ALA A 84 -20.73 -21.48 -18.24
C ALA A 84 -20.44 -21.33 -16.73
N VAL A 85 -21.52 -21.41 -15.95
CA VAL A 85 -21.58 -22.01 -14.60
C VAL A 85 -21.06 -21.16 -13.44
N ALA A 86 -22.00 -20.46 -12.79
CA ALA A 86 -22.09 -20.41 -11.32
C ALA A 86 -22.74 -21.73 -10.83
N PRO A 87 -22.55 -22.19 -9.58
CA PRO A 87 -22.94 -21.49 -8.34
C PRO A 87 -21.82 -21.59 -7.26
N SER A 88 -21.81 -20.91 -6.11
CA SER A 88 -22.85 -20.84 -5.08
C SER A 88 -22.50 -19.77 -4.03
N VAL A 89 -23.54 -19.06 -3.61
CA VAL A 89 -23.59 -18.11 -2.49
C VAL A 89 -23.45 -18.86 -1.17
N THR A 90 -22.68 -18.30 -0.23
CA THR A 90 -22.93 -18.14 1.23
C THR A 90 -21.62 -18.22 2.02
N THR A 91 -21.12 -17.06 2.46
CA THR A 91 -20.65 -16.77 3.84
C THR A 91 -20.17 -15.32 3.80
N GLU A 92 -21.06 -14.39 4.14
CA GLU A 92 -20.78 -12.95 4.21
C GLU A 92 -19.74 -12.59 5.30
N ALA A 93 -19.33 -13.54 6.14
CA ALA A 93 -18.24 -13.35 7.11
C ALA A 93 -16.84 -13.37 6.46
N SER A 94 -16.69 -13.98 5.27
CA SER A 94 -15.38 -14.20 4.66
C SER A 94 -14.80 -12.96 3.99
N GLY A 95 -15.63 -11.99 3.59
CA GLY A 95 -15.14 -10.76 2.95
C GLY A 95 -14.35 -9.88 3.92
N LEU A 96 -14.85 -9.75 5.15
CA LEU A 96 -14.22 -8.96 6.20
C LEU A 96 -12.94 -9.63 6.70
N GLN A 97 -12.97 -10.95 6.90
CA GLN A 97 -11.80 -11.72 7.35
C GLN A 97 -10.71 -11.82 6.27
N ALA A 98 -11.08 -11.96 4.99
CA ALA A 98 -10.12 -11.90 3.88
C ALA A 98 -9.49 -10.51 3.76
N TRP A 99 -10.29 -9.44 3.92
CA TRP A 99 -9.80 -8.06 3.94
C TRP A 99 -8.89 -7.77 5.16
N LEU A 100 -9.22 -8.33 6.32
CA LEU A 100 -8.39 -8.25 7.53
C LEU A 100 -7.07 -9.01 7.43
N ALA A 101 -7.01 -10.05 6.60
CA ALA A 101 -5.79 -10.81 6.33
C ALA A 101 -4.91 -10.19 5.24
N ASP A 102 -5.48 -9.34 4.38
CA ASP A 102 -4.76 -8.55 3.36
C ASP A 102 -4.02 -7.34 3.98
N LEU A 103 -4.41 -6.93 5.19
CA LEU A 103 -3.72 -5.91 5.97
C LEU A 103 -2.34 -6.41 6.45
N ASN A 104 -1.37 -5.50 6.46
CA ASN A 104 -0.02 -5.73 6.96
C ASN A 104 -0.04 -6.35 8.37
N PRO A 105 0.71 -7.43 8.66
CA PRO A 105 0.59 -8.22 9.89
C PRO A 105 0.83 -7.44 11.18
N ARG A 106 1.64 -6.37 11.11
CA ARG A 106 1.84 -5.45 12.23
C ARG A 106 0.57 -4.65 12.57
N ASP A 107 -0.17 -4.23 11.56
CA ASP A 107 -1.40 -3.46 11.75
C ASP A 107 -2.52 -4.36 12.28
N GLN A 108 -2.59 -5.62 11.84
CA GLN A 108 -3.53 -6.62 12.37
C GLN A 108 -3.34 -6.86 13.89
N LEU A 109 -2.09 -6.90 14.37
CA LEU A 109 -1.77 -7.02 15.80
C LEU A 109 -2.19 -5.78 16.59
N ILE A 110 -1.96 -4.58 16.04
CA ILE A 110 -2.35 -3.32 16.70
C ILE A 110 -3.88 -3.25 16.84
N TYR A 111 -4.63 -3.49 15.76
CA TYR A 111 -6.09 -3.41 15.80
C TYR A 111 -6.74 -4.48 16.68
N SER A 112 -6.23 -5.71 16.66
CA SER A 112 -6.75 -6.77 17.54
C SER A 112 -6.49 -6.46 19.02
N SER A 113 -5.32 -5.89 19.35
CA SER A 113 -5.02 -5.48 20.73
C SER A 113 -5.98 -4.40 21.24
N LEU A 114 -6.29 -3.38 20.43
CA LEU A 114 -7.22 -2.31 20.78
C LEU A 114 -8.64 -2.84 21.00
N LEU A 115 -9.07 -3.78 20.15
CA LEU A 115 -10.40 -4.39 20.25
C LEU A 115 -10.54 -5.21 21.54
N ILE A 116 -9.50 -5.96 21.92
CA ILE A 116 -9.48 -6.72 23.18
C ILE A 116 -9.59 -5.79 24.39
N VAL A 117 -8.82 -4.69 24.42
CA VAL A 117 -8.87 -3.71 25.52
C VAL A 117 -10.26 -3.10 25.65
N LEU A 118 -10.88 -2.73 24.52
CA LEU A 118 -12.26 -2.21 24.49
C LEU A 118 -13.25 -3.21 25.12
N LEU A 119 -13.14 -4.49 24.75
CA LEU A 119 -14.04 -5.54 25.22
C LEU A 119 -13.88 -5.77 26.75
N VAL A 120 -12.65 -5.76 27.26
CA VAL A 120 -12.38 -5.85 28.71
C VAL A 120 -13.01 -4.69 29.48
N VAL A 121 -12.90 -3.47 28.95
CA VAL A 121 -13.53 -2.30 29.56
C VAL A 121 -15.05 -2.44 29.59
N LEU A 122 -15.69 -2.85 28.49
CA LEU A 122 -17.13 -3.07 28.43
C LEU A 122 -17.62 -4.15 29.40
N ILE A 123 -16.87 -5.25 29.53
CA ILE A 123 -17.17 -6.30 30.52
C ILE A 123 -17.06 -5.72 31.94
N GLY A 124 -15.98 -4.99 32.24
CA GLY A 124 -15.81 -4.34 33.54
C GLY A 124 -16.98 -3.42 33.89
N TYR A 125 -17.46 -2.64 32.93
CA TYR A 125 -18.65 -1.80 33.12
C TYR A 125 -19.94 -2.61 33.29
N ALA A 126 -20.12 -3.72 32.57
CA ALA A 126 -21.32 -4.55 32.68
C ALA A 126 -21.40 -5.33 34.01
N PHE A 127 -20.27 -5.69 34.60
CA PHE A 127 -20.20 -6.43 35.86
C PHE A 127 -20.02 -5.54 37.10
N GLY A 128 -19.46 -4.35 36.94
CA GLY A 128 -19.22 -3.39 38.02
C GLY A 128 -20.22 -2.24 38.11
N GLY A 129 -21.08 -2.09 37.10
CA GLY A 129 -22.19 -1.13 37.07
C GLY A 129 -23.50 -1.69 37.63
#